data_AF-A0A928C8N2-F1
#
_entry.id   AF-A0A928C8N2-F1
#
_cell.length_a   1.000
_cell.length_b   1.000
_cell.length_c   1.000
_cell.angle_alpha   90.00
_cell.angle_beta   90.00
_cell.angle_gamma   90.00
#
_symmetry.space_group_name_H-M   'P 1'
#
loop_
_entity.id
_entity.type
_entity.pdbx_description
1 polymer ?
#
loop_
_entity_poly.entity_id
_entity_poly.type
_entity_poly.pdbx_seq_one_letter_code
_entity_poly.pdbx_strand_id
1 'polypeptide(L)'
;MSVNKNKRKSRRRNYKHHAVTFKLTSGQYRSLKNYCKARKTTPIKLIKKSIERYISHYEYEVPAELYLTENQLELFDFDEMTK
;
A
#
# COMPACT_ATOMS: atom_id res chain seq x y z
N MET A 1 -50.58 6.05 24.14
CA MET A 1 -49.60 5.01 23.77
C MET A 1 -48.52 5.65 22.93
N SER A 2 -47.26 5.71 23.39
CA SER A 2 -46.15 6.30 22.63
C SER A 2 -45.08 5.23 22.42
N VAL A 3 -44.92 4.78 21.17
CA VAL A 3 -43.98 3.73 20.79
C VAL A 3 -42.59 4.35 20.63
N ASN A 4 -41.73 4.14 21.62
CA ASN A 4 -40.35 4.61 21.59
C ASN A 4 -39.54 3.82 20.55
N LYS A 5 -39.40 4.37 19.34
CA LYS A 5 -38.53 3.81 18.28
C LYS A 5 -37.07 4.14 18.60
N ASN A 6 -36.44 3.31 19.40
CA ASN A 6 -34.99 3.34 19.61
C ASN A 6 -34.25 3.04 18.29
N LYS A 7 -33.91 4.10 17.54
CA LYS A 7 -33.00 4.03 16.40
C LYS A 7 -31.59 3.68 16.91
N ARG A 8 -31.25 2.39 16.88
CA ARG A 8 -29.87 1.92 17.11
C ARG A 8 -28.95 2.60 16.10
N LYS A 9 -28.15 3.57 16.55
CA LYS A 9 -27.12 4.22 15.72
C LYS A 9 -26.12 3.15 15.29
N SER A 10 -26.07 2.84 14.00
CA SER A 10 -25.05 1.96 13.41
C SER A 10 -23.67 2.50 13.76
N ARG A 11 -22.88 1.73 14.50
CA ARG A 11 -21.49 2.07 14.83
C ARG A 11 -20.68 2.01 13.54
N ARG A 12 -20.25 3.18 13.04
CA ARG A 12 -19.37 3.26 11.86
C ARG A 12 -18.10 2.46 12.14
N ARG A 13 -17.74 1.56 11.22
CA ARG A 13 -16.50 0.78 11.28
C ARG A 13 -15.33 1.76 11.16
N ASN A 14 -14.46 1.78 12.18
CA ASN A 14 -13.28 2.64 12.15
C ASN A 14 -12.27 2.07 11.14
N TYR A 15 -12.08 2.76 10.02
CA TYR A 15 -11.04 2.40 9.06
C TYR A 15 -9.68 2.77 9.67
N LYS A 16 -8.77 1.80 9.75
CA LYS A 16 -7.40 2.03 10.23
C LYS A 16 -6.58 2.65 9.11
N HIS A 17 -6.10 3.88 9.31
CA HIS A 17 -5.21 4.55 8.37
C HIS A 17 -3.79 4.61 8.96
N HIS A 18 -2.78 4.42 8.10
CA HIS A 18 -1.37 4.61 8.46
C HIS A 18 -0.83 5.84 7.72
N ALA A 19 -0.10 6.70 8.44
CA ALA A 19 0.56 7.87 7.86
C ALA A 19 1.94 7.49 7.33
N VAL A 20 2.24 7.86 6.08
CA VAL A 20 3.56 7.69 5.48
C VAL A 20 4.11 9.07 5.16
N THR A 21 5.26 9.41 5.73
CA THR A 21 5.96 10.67 5.51
C THR A 21 7.29 10.43 4.84
N PHE A 22 7.53 11.07 3.70
CA PHE A 22 8.82 11.03 3.01
C PHE A 22 9.21 12.43 2.55
N LYS A 23 10.51 12.65 2.42
CA LYS A 23 11.06 13.92 1.92
C LYS A 23 11.22 13.83 0.40
N LEU A 24 10.96 14.94 -0.27
CA LEU A 24 11.21 15.11 -1.71
C LEU A 24 12.34 16.11 -1.90
N THR A 25 13.13 15.93 -2.96
CA THR A 25 14.06 16.99 -3.37
C THR A 25 13.28 18.21 -3.86
N SER A 26 13.92 19.39 -3.80
CA SER A 26 13.31 20.65 -4.24
C SER A 26 12.86 20.59 -5.71
N GLY A 27 13.68 19.97 -6.58
CA GLY A 27 13.36 19.75 -7.99
C GLY A 27 12.16 18.84 -8.20
N GLN A 28 12.11 17.70 -7.50
CA GLN A 28 10.99 16.76 -7.56
C GLN A 28 9.68 17.43 -7.12
N TYR A 29 9.72 18.20 -6.03
CA TYR A 29 8.54 18.92 -5.55
C TYR A 29 8.06 19.99 -6.54
N ARG A 30 8.98 20.71 -7.20
CA ARG A 30 8.64 21.69 -8.24
C ARG A 30 7.94 21.01 -9.43
N SER A 31 8.50 19.91 -9.92
CA SER A 31 7.91 19.12 -11.01
C SER A 31 6.53 18.57 -10.63
N LEU A 32 6.40 18.03 -9.41
CA LEU A 32 5.13 17.54 -8.87
C LEU A 32 4.05 18.62 -8.85
N LYS A 33 4.39 19.82 -8.38
CA LYS A 33 3.46 20.96 -8.31
C LYS A 33 3.04 21.42 -9.71
N ASN A 34 3.98 21.49 -10.66
CA ASN A 34 3.68 21.88 -12.04
C ASN A 34 2.75 20.89 -12.72
N TYR A 35 2.99 19.59 -12.55
CA TYR A 35 2.12 18.54 -13.07
C TYR A 35 0.70 18.65 -12.49
N CYS A 36 0.59 18.81 -11.17
CA CYS A 36 -0.71 18.94 -10.48
C CYS A 36 -1.50 20.15 -10.98
N LYS A 37 -0.83 21.29 -11.24
CA LYS A 37 -1.46 22.47 -11.84
C LYS A 37 -1.98 22.20 -13.26
N ALA A 38 -1.17 21.58 -14.11
CA ALA A 38 -1.54 21.31 -15.50
C ALA A 38 -2.73 20.35 -15.62
N ARG A 39 -2.82 19.35 -14.73
CA ARG A 39 -3.86 18.30 -14.75
C ARG A 39 -5.03 18.58 -13.80
N LYS A 40 -5.03 19.70 -13.07
CA LYS A 40 -6.03 20.04 -12.03
C LYS A 40 -6.20 18.91 -11.00
N THR A 41 -5.07 18.34 -10.56
CA THR A 41 -5.02 17.26 -9.55
C THR A 41 -4.33 17.74 -8.27
N THR A 42 -4.39 16.94 -7.20
CA THR A 42 -3.63 17.19 -5.99
C THR A 42 -2.43 16.24 -5.91
N PRO A 43 -1.32 16.64 -5.26
CA PRO A 43 -0.15 15.78 -5.07
C PRO A 43 -0.52 14.42 -4.45
N ILE A 44 -1.39 14.44 -3.43
CA ILE A 44 -1.87 13.23 -2.75
C ILE A 44 -2.63 12.31 -3.72
N LYS A 45 -3.55 12.87 -4.53
CA LYS A 45 -4.34 12.08 -5.48
C LYS A 45 -3.46 11.47 -6.56
N LEU A 46 -2.45 12.20 -7.02
CA LEU A 46 -1.47 11.70 -7.97
C LEU A 46 -0.66 10.55 -7.37
N ILE A 47 -0.06 10.76 -6.20
CA ILE A 47 0.78 9.76 -5.52
C ILE A 47 -0.02 8.48 -5.27
N LYS A 48 -1.25 8.59 -4.75
CA LYS A 48 -2.12 7.43 -4.55
C LYS A 48 -2.38 6.68 -5.85
N LYS A 49 -2.75 7.38 -6.92
CA LYS A 49 -3.03 6.75 -8.23
C LYS A 49 -1.78 6.11 -8.85
N SER A 50 -0.60 6.70 -8.64
CA SER A 50 0.66 6.13 -9.11
C SER A 50 1.04 4.87 -8.35
N ILE A 51 0.90 4.87 -7.02
CA ILE A 51 1.23 3.71 -6.16
C ILE A 51 0.20 2.60 -6.34
N GLU A 52 -1.08 2.95 -6.52
CA GLU A 52 -2.21 2.01 -6.67
C GLU A 52 -1.92 0.91 -7.71
N ARG A 53 -1.32 1.27 -8.86
CA ARG A 53 -0.95 0.31 -9.90
C ARG A 53 0.06 -0.74 -9.46
N TYR A 54 0.90 -0.41 -8.49
CA TYR A 54 1.93 -1.31 -7.98
C TYR A 54 1.43 -2.13 -6.80
N ILE A 55 0.48 -1.62 -6.01
CA ILE A 55 0.01 -2.29 -4.79
C ILE A 55 -1.31 -3.04 -4.96
N SER A 56 -2.06 -2.78 -6.04
CA SER A 56 -3.37 -3.40 -6.27
C SER A 56 -3.33 -4.93 -6.31
N HIS A 57 -2.21 -5.51 -6.74
CA HIS A 57 -2.02 -6.96 -6.82
C HIS A 57 -1.59 -7.61 -5.50
N TYR A 58 -1.30 -6.82 -4.47
CA TYR A 58 -0.76 -7.28 -3.19
C TYR A 58 -1.73 -7.07 -2.02
N GLU A 59 -3.00 -6.74 -2.30
CA GLU A 59 -3.99 -6.39 -1.27
C GLU A 59 -4.35 -7.57 -0.35
N TYR A 60 -4.40 -8.79 -0.90
CA TYR A 60 -4.85 -9.99 -0.18
C TYR A 60 -3.70 -10.97 0.08
N GLU A 61 -2.94 -11.34 -0.96
CA GLU A 61 -1.81 -12.25 -0.86
C GLU A 61 -0.70 -11.79 -1.81
N VAL A 62 0.55 -11.94 -1.39
CA VAL A 62 1.69 -11.76 -2.28
C VAL A 62 1.73 -12.99 -3.21
N PRO A 63 1.89 -12.82 -4.53
CA PRO A 63 2.01 -13.96 -5.44
C PRO A 63 3.08 -14.96 -4.99
N ALA A 64 2.75 -16.26 -5.01
CA ALA A 64 3.65 -17.35 -4.62
C ALA A 64 5.01 -17.28 -5.34
N GLU A 65 5.02 -16.78 -6.57
CA GLU A 65 6.19 -16.59 -7.43
C GLU A 65 7.24 -15.64 -6.82
N LEU A 66 6.86 -14.68 -5.97
CA LEU A 66 7.78 -13.74 -5.32
C LEU A 66 8.40 -14.29 -4.03
N TYR A 67 7.87 -15.39 -3.49
CA TYR A 67 8.45 -16.07 -2.32
C TYR A 67 9.63 -16.97 -2.70
N LEU A 68 9.76 -17.33 -3.98
CA LEU A 68 10.91 -18.03 -4.54
C LEU A 68 12.07 -17.04 -4.72
N THR A 69 12.77 -16.74 -3.62
CA THR A 69 14.09 -16.09 -3.73
C THR A 69 15.05 -17.06 -4.42
N GLU A 70 15.86 -16.55 -5.35
CA GLU A 70 16.73 -17.34 -6.25
C GLU A 70 17.71 -18.28 -5.50
N ASN A 71 17.90 -18.10 -4.20
CA ASN A 71 18.91 -18.82 -3.41
C ASN A 71 18.33 -19.83 -2.39
N GLN A 72 17.04 -20.20 -2.46
CA GLN A 72 16.47 -21.17 -1.49
C GLN A 72 16.99 -22.60 -1.65
N LEU A 73 17.66 -22.92 -2.77
CA LEU A 73 18.28 -24.23 -3.00
C LEU A 73 19.68 -24.36 -2.40
N GLU A 74 20.34 -23.26 -1.99
CA GLU A 74 21.69 -23.31 -1.38
C GLU A 74 21.70 -23.86 0.05
N LEU A 75 20.53 -24.12 0.65
CA LEU A 75 20.40 -24.68 2.00
C LEU A 75 20.69 -26.19 2.06
N PHE A 76 20.75 -26.90 0.93
CA PHE A 76 20.85 -28.37 0.91
C PHE A 76 22.23 -28.91 0.52
N ASP A 77 23.20 -28.06 0.18
CA ASP A 77 24.54 -28.50 -0.27
C ASP A 77 25.54 -28.72 0.87
N PHE A 78 25.16 -28.54 2.15
CA PHE A 78 26.10 -28.58 3.28
C PHE A 78 26.20 -29.92 4.03
N ASP A 79 25.34 -30.91 3.74
CA ASP A 79 25.29 -32.16 4.52
C ASP A 79 25.89 -33.40 3.82
N GLU A 80 26.34 -33.33 2.56
CA GLU A 80 26.89 -34.50 1.85
C GLU A 80 28.42 -34.69 1.98
N MET A 81 29.15 -33.82 2.70
CA MET A 81 30.61 -33.95 2.86
C MET A 81 31.09 -34.59 4.18
N THR A 82 30.22 -35.26 4.95
CA THR A 82 30.64 -36.00 6.17
C THR A 82 30.08 -37.42 6.27
N LYS A 83 30.38 -38.27 5.28
CA LYS A 83 30.34 -39.74 5.45
C LYS A 83 31.58 -40.40 4.87
#